data_AF-A0A2T3KDZ2-F1
#
_entry.id   AF-A0A2T3KDZ2-F1
#
_cell.length_a   1.000
_cell.length_b   1.000
_cell.length_c   1.000
_cell.angle_alpha   90.00
_cell.angle_beta   90.00
_cell.angle_gamma   90.00
#
_symmetry.space_group_name_H-M   'P 1'
#
loop_
_entity.id
_entity.type
_entity.pdbx_description
1 polymer ?
#
loop_
_entity_poly.entity_id
_entity_poly.type
_entity_poly.pdbx_seq_one_letter_code
_entity_poly.pdbx_strand_id
1 'polypeptide(L)'
;MLKLNYLIEGFMSLDLTKELIIERYKFIQDKQKHLDNALSSNVNLLVKLLISVFTLVFATFGMHLKQPEIVSIQVTSLVFTLSLILSLLVSTIFLLMTISNIFAWFGYRKDEVELLKQFGGVFQREKPKLSNLLSWQETWFICALTSIIIIAIVTWYHAPQLIDLLLKSF
;
A
#
# COMPACT_ATOMS: atom_id res chain seq x y z
N MET A 1 -38.72 41.50 -23.03
CA MET A 1 -38.33 40.19 -23.60
C MET A 1 -36.82 39.92 -23.44
N LEU A 2 -35.91 40.82 -23.86
CA LEU A 2 -34.44 40.65 -23.71
C LEU A 2 -33.93 40.42 -22.27
N LYS A 3 -34.51 41.07 -21.25
CA LYS A 3 -34.11 40.88 -19.84
C LYS A 3 -34.41 39.48 -19.28
N LEU A 4 -35.38 38.76 -19.86
CA LEU A 4 -35.78 37.43 -19.40
C LEU A 4 -34.82 36.36 -19.93
N ASN A 5 -34.34 36.49 -21.18
CA ASN A 5 -33.35 35.57 -21.75
C ASN A 5 -32.00 35.64 -21.01
N TYR A 6 -31.53 36.83 -20.62
CA TYR A 6 -30.30 36.97 -19.82
C TYR A 6 -30.41 36.34 -18.42
N LEU A 7 -31.59 36.41 -17.80
CA LEU A 7 -31.84 35.76 -16.51
C LEU A 7 -31.88 34.23 -16.65
N ILE A 8 -32.43 33.71 -17.75
CA ILE A 8 -32.51 32.28 -18.03
C ILE A 8 -31.12 31.71 -18.38
N GLU A 9 -30.33 32.39 -19.23
CA GLU A 9 -28.95 31.99 -19.54
C GLU A 9 -28.02 32.10 -18.32
N GLY A 10 -28.20 33.14 -17.50
CA GLY A 10 -27.46 33.30 -16.24
C GLY A 10 -27.81 32.22 -15.20
N PHE A 11 -29.08 31.79 -15.13
CA PHE A 11 -29.51 30.73 -14.23
C PHE A 11 -29.01 29.34 -14.69
N MET A 12 -29.10 29.07 -15.99
CA MET A 12 -28.68 27.80 -16.60
C MET A 12 -27.16 27.59 -16.56
N SER A 13 -26.37 28.65 -16.76
CA SER A 13 -24.91 28.59 -16.61
C SER A 13 -24.48 28.37 -15.15
N LEU A 14 -25.22 28.91 -14.18
CA LEU A 14 -24.96 28.70 -12.75
C LEU A 14 -25.23 27.25 -12.32
N ASP A 15 -26.32 26.65 -12.79
CA ASP A 15 -26.65 25.25 -12.50
C ASP A 15 -25.68 24.26 -13.17
N LEU A 16 -25.30 24.50 -14.43
CA LEU A 16 -24.29 23.69 -15.12
C LEU A 16 -22.94 23.73 -14.40
N THR A 17 -22.55 24.91 -13.90
CA THR A 17 -21.30 25.08 -13.14
C THR A 17 -21.35 24.30 -11.82
N LYS A 18 -22.46 24.34 -11.09
CA LYS A 18 -22.64 23.56 -9.87
C LYS A 18 -22.59 22.06 -10.14
N GLU A 19 -23.27 21.59 -11.18
CA GLU A 19 -23.31 20.17 -11.56
C GLU A 19 -21.92 19.64 -11.91
N LEU A 20 -21.16 20.38 -12.72
CA LEU A 20 -19.79 20.02 -13.10
C LEU A 20 -18.85 19.95 -11.88
N ILE A 21 -19.08 20.79 -10.88
CA ILE A 21 -18.27 20.82 -9.65
C ILE A 21 -18.64 19.69 -8.71
N ILE A 22 -19.92 19.33 -8.61
CA ILE A 22 -20.36 18.15 -7.89
C ILE A 22 -19.74 16.89 -8.53
N GLU A 23 -19.74 16.79 -9.85
CA GLU A 23 -19.10 15.68 -10.57
C GLU A 23 -17.59 15.63 -10.34
N ARG A 24 -16.89 16.77 -10.39
CA ARG A 24 -15.45 16.84 -10.06
C ARG A 24 -15.18 16.42 -8.62
N TYR A 25 -16.03 16.81 -7.67
CA TYR A 25 -15.90 16.41 -6.28
C TYR A 25 -16.11 14.90 -6.08
N LYS A 26 -17.16 14.32 -6.69
CA LYS A 26 -17.40 12.87 -6.69
C LYS A 26 -16.20 12.12 -7.28
N PHE A 27 -15.67 12.60 -8.40
CA PHE A 27 -14.48 12.02 -9.02
C PHE A 27 -13.27 12.00 -8.06
N ILE A 28 -13.00 13.11 -7.35
CA ILE A 28 -11.90 13.17 -6.37
C ILE A 28 -12.12 12.17 -5.24
N GLN A 29 -13.34 12.06 -4.72
CA GLN A 29 -13.68 11.10 -3.66
C GLN A 29 -13.51 9.65 -4.14
N ASP A 30 -13.93 9.33 -5.36
CA ASP A 30 -13.76 8.01 -5.94
C ASP A 30 -12.27 7.66 -6.12
N LYS A 31 -11.42 8.64 -6.47
CA LYS A 31 -9.96 8.43 -6.52
C LYS A 31 -9.36 8.18 -5.14
N GLN A 32 -9.77 8.93 -4.11
CA GLN A 32 -9.33 8.68 -2.74
C GLN A 32 -9.74 7.26 -2.28
N LYS A 33 -10.99 6.87 -2.48
CA LYS A 33 -11.47 5.51 -2.15
C LYS A 33 -10.75 4.42 -2.93
N HIS A 34 -10.40 4.68 -4.19
CA HIS A 34 -9.61 3.76 -5.00
C HIS A 34 -8.21 3.55 -4.40
N LEU A 35 -7.55 4.60 -3.91
CA LEU A 35 -6.25 4.48 -3.22
C LEU A 35 -6.36 3.63 -1.94
N ASP A 36 -7.40 3.84 -1.13
CA ASP A 36 -7.64 3.06 0.09
C ASP A 36 -7.85 1.56 -0.24
N ASN A 37 -8.65 1.28 -1.27
CA ASN A 37 -8.88 -0.08 -1.76
C ASN A 37 -7.59 -0.73 -2.29
N ALA A 38 -6.76 0.05 -3.01
CA ALA A 38 -5.48 -0.42 -3.51
C ALA A 38 -4.54 -0.78 -2.34
N LEU A 39 -4.49 0.05 -1.29
CA LEU A 39 -3.72 -0.25 -0.08
C LEU A 39 -4.19 -1.55 0.58
N SER A 40 -5.50 -1.70 0.81
CA SER A 40 -6.05 -2.93 1.42
C SER A 40 -5.76 -4.18 0.58
N SER A 41 -5.88 -4.08 -0.75
CA SER A 41 -5.52 -5.15 -1.68
C SER A 41 -4.04 -5.52 -1.58
N ASN A 42 -3.15 -4.52 -1.55
CA ASN A 42 -1.71 -4.70 -1.41
C ASN A 42 -1.35 -5.40 -0.09
N VAL A 43 -1.96 -4.99 1.03
CA VAL A 43 -1.79 -5.65 2.33
C VAL A 43 -2.18 -7.12 2.24
N ASN A 44 -3.35 -7.43 1.67
CA ASN A 44 -3.82 -8.81 1.53
C ASN A 44 -2.90 -9.66 0.64
N LEU A 45 -2.38 -9.10 -0.45
CA LEU A 45 -1.42 -9.78 -1.32
C LEU A 45 -0.10 -10.05 -0.61
N LEU A 46 0.44 -9.07 0.13
CA LEU A 46 1.64 -9.24 0.91
C LEU A 46 1.48 -10.39 1.93
N VAL A 47 0.39 -10.40 2.70
CA VAL A 47 0.12 -11.46 3.68
C VAL A 47 0.06 -12.84 3.02
N LYS A 48 -0.65 -12.98 1.90
CA LYS A 48 -0.73 -14.25 1.14
C LYS A 48 0.62 -14.71 0.63
N LEU A 49 1.45 -13.78 0.15
CA LEU A 49 2.80 -14.09 -0.33
C LEU A 49 3.70 -14.52 0.83
N LEU A 50 3.68 -13.82 1.95
CA LEU A 50 4.44 -14.20 3.14
C LEU A 50 4.05 -15.59 3.64
N ILE A 51 2.75 -15.87 3.79
CA ILE A 51 2.26 -17.20 4.20
C ILE A 51 2.76 -18.28 3.24
N SER A 52 2.66 -18.04 1.93
CA SER A 52 3.15 -18.99 0.91
C SER A 52 4.65 -19.24 1.02
N VAL A 53 5.45 -18.18 1.21
CA VAL A 53 6.90 -18.28 1.38
C VAL A 53 7.27 -19.03 2.66
N PHE A 54 6.67 -18.67 3.80
CA PHE A 54 6.90 -19.38 5.06
C PHE A 54 6.50 -20.85 4.94
N THR A 55 5.36 -21.16 4.32
CA THR A 55 4.90 -22.53 4.11
C THR A 55 5.92 -23.32 3.29
N LEU A 56 6.44 -22.73 2.21
CA LEU A 56 7.47 -23.36 1.39
C LEU A 56 8.73 -23.65 2.22
N VAL A 57 9.24 -22.67 2.95
CA VAL A 57 10.42 -22.82 3.81
C VAL A 57 10.21 -23.93 4.83
N PHE A 58 9.13 -23.87 5.62
CA PHE A 58 8.83 -24.88 6.65
C PHE A 58 8.63 -26.28 6.06
N ALA A 59 7.97 -26.39 4.90
CA ALA A 59 7.81 -27.67 4.21
C ALA A 59 9.17 -28.24 3.79
N THR A 60 10.05 -27.44 3.19
CA THR A 60 11.39 -27.89 2.78
C THR A 60 12.23 -28.32 3.97
N PHE A 61 12.25 -27.54 5.05
CA PHE A 61 12.96 -27.91 6.29
C PHE A 61 12.38 -29.18 6.91
N GLY A 62 11.06 -29.28 7.02
CA GLY A 62 10.38 -30.47 7.56
C GLY A 62 10.64 -31.74 6.74
N MET A 63 10.74 -31.61 5.41
CA MET A 63 11.10 -32.72 4.52
C MET A 63 12.57 -33.12 4.71
N HIS A 64 13.50 -32.16 4.78
CA HIS A 64 14.92 -32.45 5.00
C HIS A 64 15.15 -33.19 6.33
N LEU A 65 14.47 -32.79 7.40
CA LEU A 65 14.58 -33.45 8.72
C LEU A 65 14.05 -34.89 8.72
N LYS A 66 13.02 -35.19 7.93
CA LYS A 66 12.41 -36.54 7.88
C LYS A 66 13.07 -37.45 6.85
N GLN A 67 13.46 -36.91 5.70
CA GLN A 67 13.91 -37.64 4.50
C GLN A 67 15.07 -36.88 3.85
N PRO A 68 16.25 -36.87 4.49
CA PRO A 68 17.42 -36.12 4.00
C PRO A 68 17.94 -36.65 2.65
N GLU A 69 17.64 -37.90 2.28
CA GLU A 69 17.96 -38.43 0.95
C GLU A 69 17.16 -37.78 -0.19
N ILE A 70 15.96 -37.24 0.08
CA ILE A 70 15.11 -36.62 -0.95
C ILE A 70 15.43 -35.13 -1.09
N VAL A 71 15.55 -34.44 0.05
CA VAL A 71 15.82 -33.00 0.09
C VAL A 71 17.19 -32.79 0.72
N SER A 72 18.19 -32.45 -0.10
CA SER A 72 19.52 -32.18 0.40
C SER A 72 19.59 -30.85 1.15
N ILE A 73 20.65 -30.69 1.96
CA ILE A 73 20.94 -29.43 2.64
C ILE A 73 21.18 -28.27 1.66
N GLN A 74 21.75 -28.55 0.48
CA GLN A 74 21.96 -27.51 -0.54
C GLN A 74 20.63 -26.99 -1.07
N VAL A 75 19.66 -27.88 -1.31
CA VAL A 75 18.31 -27.50 -1.75
C VAL A 75 17.61 -26.67 -0.68
N THR A 76 17.69 -27.09 0.60
CA THR A 76 17.09 -26.36 1.72
C THR A 76 17.67 -24.95 1.86
N SER A 77 19.00 -24.82 1.80
CA SER A 77 19.70 -23.53 1.86
C SER A 77 19.33 -22.63 0.67
N LEU A 78 19.23 -23.20 -0.54
CA LEU A 78 18.83 -22.48 -1.74
C LEU A 78 17.39 -21.97 -1.65
N VAL A 79 16.44 -22.81 -1.24
CA VAL A 79 15.03 -22.43 -1.04
C VAL A 79 14.91 -21.33 0.00
N PHE A 80 15.62 -21.44 1.12
CA PHE A 80 15.66 -20.44 2.17
C PHE A 80 16.19 -19.09 1.66
N THR A 81 17.34 -19.10 0.98
CA THR A 81 17.96 -17.87 0.45
C THR A 81 17.09 -17.20 -0.61
N LEU A 82 16.55 -17.98 -1.56
CA LEU A 82 15.64 -17.44 -2.58
C LEU A 82 14.34 -16.88 -1.98
N SER A 83 13.82 -17.53 -0.93
CA SER A 83 12.65 -17.06 -0.20
C SER A 83 12.89 -15.70 0.48
N LEU A 84 14.09 -15.48 1.03
CA LEU A 84 14.48 -14.20 1.61
C LEU A 84 14.62 -13.11 0.54
N ILE A 85 15.28 -13.42 -0.59
CA ILE A 85 15.43 -12.49 -1.71
C ILE A 85 14.07 -12.10 -2.28
N LEU A 86 13.16 -13.07 -2.47
CA LEU A 86 11.81 -12.82 -2.94
C LEU A 86 11.04 -11.92 -1.96
N SER A 87 11.10 -12.22 -0.66
CA SER A 87 10.44 -11.42 0.38
C SER A 87 10.96 -9.98 0.41
N LEU A 88 12.28 -9.80 0.25
CA LEU A 88 12.92 -8.49 0.16
C LEU A 88 12.42 -7.71 -1.07
N LEU A 89 12.45 -8.33 -2.25
CA LEU A 89 12.06 -7.70 -3.51
C LEU A 89 10.59 -7.29 -3.48
N VAL A 90 9.71 -8.20 -3.08
CA VAL A 90 8.26 -7.95 -2.99
C VAL A 90 7.97 -6.83 -1.99
N SER A 91 8.57 -6.87 -0.79
CA SER A 91 8.35 -5.84 0.24
C SER A 91 8.85 -4.47 -0.23
N THR A 92 9.97 -4.42 -0.96
CA THR A 92 10.51 -3.19 -1.53
C THR A 92 9.56 -2.60 -2.58
N ILE A 93 8.99 -3.43 -3.46
CA ILE A 93 7.99 -2.97 -4.46
C ILE A 93 6.76 -2.41 -3.75
N PHE A 94 6.20 -3.12 -2.77
CA PHE A 94 5.05 -2.64 -2.01
C PHE A 94 5.34 -1.34 -1.25
N LEU A 95 6.57 -1.16 -0.76
CA LEU A 95 7.00 0.08 -0.10
C LEU A 95 6.95 1.25 -1.08
N LEU A 96 7.52 1.09 -2.28
CA LEU A 96 7.49 2.11 -3.32
C LEU A 96 6.06 2.44 -3.78
N MET A 97 5.21 1.42 -3.95
CA MET A 97 3.80 1.61 -4.28
C MET A 97 3.06 2.39 -3.19
N THR A 98 3.32 2.09 -1.92
CA THR A 98 2.68 2.78 -0.79
C THR A 98 3.12 4.25 -0.71
N ILE A 99 4.41 4.52 -0.92
CA ILE A 99 4.93 5.88 -1.01
C ILE A 99 4.26 6.64 -2.17
N SER A 100 4.12 6.02 -3.34
CA SER A 100 3.40 6.60 -4.48
C SER A 100 1.93 6.91 -4.15
N ASN A 101 1.23 6.00 -3.46
CA ASN A 101 -0.15 6.21 -3.01
C ASN A 101 -0.27 7.40 -2.06
N ILE A 102 0.67 7.57 -1.13
CA ILE A 102 0.71 8.74 -0.23
C ILE A 102 0.79 10.04 -1.05
N PHE A 103 1.73 10.12 -2.00
CA PHE A 103 1.86 11.32 -2.84
C PHE A 103 0.59 11.60 -3.66
N ALA A 104 -0.03 10.56 -4.24
CA ALA A 104 -1.29 10.69 -4.97
C ALA A 104 -2.42 11.19 -4.05
N TRP A 105 -2.52 10.65 -2.83
CA TRP A 105 -3.51 11.06 -1.83
C TRP A 105 -3.34 12.54 -1.45
N PHE A 106 -2.11 12.99 -1.20
CA PHE A 106 -1.83 14.41 -0.93
C PHE A 106 -2.26 15.32 -2.08
N GLY A 107 -2.03 14.89 -3.33
CA GLY A 107 -2.49 15.59 -4.54
C GLY A 107 -4.00 15.74 -4.57
N TYR A 108 -4.73 14.63 -4.49
CA TYR A 108 -6.19 14.64 -4.50
C TYR A 108 -6.78 15.44 -3.33
N ARG A 109 -6.16 15.37 -2.15
CA ARG A 109 -6.63 16.12 -0.98
C ARG A 109 -6.42 17.61 -1.13
N LYS A 110 -5.33 18.04 -1.78
CA LYS A 110 -5.09 19.45 -2.10
C LYS A 110 -6.14 19.96 -3.09
N ASP A 111 -6.41 19.19 -4.15
CA ASP A 111 -7.41 19.53 -5.16
C ASP A 111 -8.82 19.64 -4.56
N GLU A 112 -9.16 18.76 -3.63
CA GLU A 112 -10.42 18.81 -2.88
C GLU A 112 -10.57 20.11 -2.07
N VAL A 113 -9.52 20.49 -1.34
CA VAL A 113 -9.53 21.71 -0.51
C VAL A 113 -9.60 22.95 -1.37
N GLU A 114 -8.92 22.98 -2.52
CA GLU A 114 -8.98 24.07 -3.47
C GLU A 114 -10.39 24.21 -4.08
N LEU A 115 -11.01 23.09 -4.47
CA LEU A 115 -12.38 23.06 -4.98
C LEU A 115 -13.38 23.57 -3.94
N LEU A 116 -13.29 23.11 -2.69
CA LEU A 116 -14.20 23.53 -1.62
C LEU A 116 -13.99 24.99 -1.20
N LYS A 117 -12.76 25.52 -1.28
CA LYS A 117 -12.47 26.92 -0.98
C LYS A 117 -13.15 27.88 -1.96
N GLN A 118 -13.25 27.51 -3.23
CA GLN A 118 -13.93 28.33 -4.25
C GLN A 118 -15.43 28.53 -3.94
N PHE A 119 -16.04 27.65 -3.15
CA PHE A 119 -17.47 27.68 -2.84
C PHE A 119 -17.84 28.37 -1.53
N GLY A 120 -16.86 28.87 -0.75
CA GLY A 120 -17.11 29.78 0.36
C GLY A 120 -18.10 29.29 1.43
N GLY A 121 -18.20 27.97 1.65
CA GLY A 121 -19.17 27.37 2.57
C GLY A 121 -18.59 26.92 3.92
N VAL A 122 -19.48 26.59 4.87
CA VAL A 122 -19.16 26.03 6.21
C VAL A 122 -18.46 24.66 6.12
N PHE A 123 -18.54 23.99 4.97
CA PHE A 123 -17.96 22.66 4.71
C PHE A 123 -16.49 22.68 4.25
N GLN A 124 -15.72 23.72 4.61
CA GLN A 124 -14.30 23.75 4.28
C GLN A 124 -13.55 22.63 5.01
N ARG A 125 -12.80 21.85 4.24
CA ARG A 125 -11.91 20.83 4.78
C ARG A 125 -10.53 21.41 5.03
N GLU A 126 -9.89 20.97 6.11
CA GLU A 126 -8.51 21.37 6.40
C GLU A 126 -7.54 20.80 5.37
N LYS A 127 -6.47 21.56 5.12
CA LYS A 127 -5.31 21.09 4.35
C LYS A 127 -4.71 19.84 4.98
N PRO A 128 -4.14 18.94 4.18
CA PRO A 128 -3.52 17.74 4.72
C PRO A 128 -2.34 18.13 5.62
N LYS A 129 -2.42 17.76 6.90
CA LYS A 129 -1.38 18.03 7.90
C LYS A 129 -0.51 16.78 8.05
N LEU A 130 0.79 16.95 7.87
CA LEU A 130 1.80 15.89 8.12
C LEU A 130 1.89 15.51 9.61
N SER A 131 1.33 16.33 10.52
CA SER A 131 1.27 16.01 11.94
C SER A 131 0.42 14.77 12.25
N ASN A 132 -0.49 14.38 11.35
CA ASN A 132 -1.40 13.26 11.55
C ASN A 132 -0.94 11.96 10.85
N LEU A 133 0.33 11.88 10.44
CA LEU A 133 0.87 10.70 9.76
C LEU A 133 0.71 9.42 10.60
N LEU A 134 0.82 9.48 11.93
CA LEU A 134 0.65 8.30 12.79
C LEU A 134 -0.78 7.73 12.79
N SER A 135 -1.76 8.51 12.37
CA SER A 135 -3.15 8.05 12.23
C SER A 135 -3.40 7.35 10.89
N TRP A 136 -2.44 7.37 9.97
CA TRP A 136 -2.59 6.85 8.62
C TRP A 136 -2.25 5.37 8.56
N GLN A 137 -3.09 4.60 7.88
CA GLN A 137 -2.89 3.16 7.70
C GLN A 137 -1.62 2.90 6.87
N GLU A 138 -1.30 3.80 5.94
CA GLU A 138 -0.10 3.79 5.12
C GLU A 138 1.16 3.86 5.96
N THR A 139 1.18 4.65 7.04
CA THR A 139 2.35 4.76 7.92
C THR A 139 2.63 3.44 8.63
N TRP A 140 1.60 2.79 9.17
CA TRP A 140 1.77 1.48 9.79
C TRP A 140 2.17 0.41 8.78
N PHE A 141 1.64 0.47 7.56
CA PHE A 141 2.03 -0.45 6.50
C PHE A 141 3.49 -0.25 6.06
N ILE A 142 3.95 1.00 5.92
CA ILE A 142 5.37 1.32 5.67
C ILE A 142 6.24 0.77 6.80
N CYS A 143 5.88 1.00 8.07
CA CYS A 143 6.64 0.46 9.21
C CYS A 143 6.74 -1.06 9.17
N ALA A 144 5.65 -1.77 8.83
CA ALA A 144 5.65 -3.21 8.67
C ALA A 144 6.58 -3.67 7.53
N LEU A 145 6.49 -3.03 6.36
CA LEU A 145 7.34 -3.33 5.20
C LEU A 145 8.83 -3.10 5.50
N THR A 146 9.17 -1.97 6.12
CA THR A 146 10.55 -1.67 6.53
C THR A 146 11.06 -2.71 7.52
N SER A 147 10.23 -3.13 8.48
CA SER A 147 10.60 -4.18 9.44
C SER A 147 10.87 -5.51 8.75
N ILE A 148 10.00 -5.92 7.81
CA ILE A 148 10.19 -7.14 7.01
C ILE A 148 11.49 -7.07 6.19
N ILE A 149 11.78 -5.93 5.56
CA ILE A 149 13.01 -5.73 4.78
C ILE A 149 14.24 -5.86 5.68
N ILE A 150 14.25 -5.21 6.84
CA ILE A 150 15.37 -5.29 7.79
C ILE A 150 15.55 -6.74 8.26
N ILE A 151 14.47 -7.42 8.65
CA ILE A 151 14.51 -8.83 9.07
C ILE A 151 15.06 -9.70 7.93
N ALA A 152 14.60 -9.51 6.69
CA ALA A 152 15.07 -10.28 5.55
C ALA A 152 16.58 -10.07 5.29
N ILE A 153 17.07 -8.84 5.38
CA ILE A 153 18.50 -8.52 5.21
C ILE A 153 19.34 -9.14 6.32
N VAL A 154 18.94 -8.95 7.58
CA VAL A 154 19.65 -9.50 8.75
C VAL A 154 19.66 -11.03 8.69
N THR A 155 18.52 -11.63 8.35
CA THR A 155 18.38 -13.09 8.21
C THR A 155 19.24 -13.61 7.06
N TRP A 156 19.33 -12.88 5.94
CA TRP A 156 20.18 -13.27 4.83
C TRP A 156 21.67 -13.20 5.22
N TYR A 157 22.09 -12.13 5.89
CA TYR A 157 23.48 -12.00 6.36
C TYR A 157 23.88 -13.12 7.33
N HIS A 158 22.95 -13.56 8.18
CA HIS A 158 23.14 -14.65 9.14
C HIS A 158 22.59 -16.01 8.67
N ALA A 159 22.30 -16.17 7.37
CA ALA A 159 21.64 -17.37 6.86
C ALA A 159 22.40 -18.67 7.19
N PRO A 160 23.75 -18.75 7.08
CA PRO A 160 24.48 -19.97 7.43
C PRO A 160 24.31 -20.37 8.90
N GLN A 161 24.38 -19.40 9.82
CA GLN A 161 24.23 -19.65 11.26
C GLN A 161 22.79 -20.05 11.60
N LEU A 162 21.80 -19.42 10.97
CA LEU A 162 20.39 -19.71 11.20
C LEU A 162 19.99 -21.08 10.67
N ILE A 163 20.51 -21.49 9.51
CA ILE A 163 20.27 -22.84 8.98
C ILE A 163 20.86 -23.88 9.95
N ASP A 164 22.10 -23.70 10.41
CA ASP A 164 22.73 -24.61 11.38
C ASP A 164 21.95 -24.67 12.71
N LEU A 165 21.51 -23.52 13.22
CA LEU A 165 20.66 -23.44 14.42
C LEU A 165 19.33 -24.20 14.23
N LEU A 166 18.65 -23.98 13.09
CA LEU A 166 17.38 -24.63 12.79
C LEU A 166 17.54 -26.14 12.68
N LEU A 167 18.63 -26.63 12.09
CA LEU A 167 18.87 -28.07 11.96
C LEU A 167 19.28 -28.73 13.29
N LYS A 168 19.88 -28.00 14.21
CA LYS A 168 20.25 -28.51 15.55
C LYS A 168 19.09 -28.50 16.55
N SER A 169 18.06 -27.69 16.30
CA SER A 169 16.93 -27.50 17.21
C SER A 169 15.81 -28.53 17.02
N PHE A 170 15.90 -29.37 15.99
CA PHE A 170 14.97 -30.46 15.67
C PHE A 170 15.72 -31.79 15.57
#